data_AF-A0A0K1YWF3-F1
#
_entry.id   AF-A0A0K1YWF3-F1
#
_cell.length_a   1.000
_cell.length_b   1.000
_cell.length_c   1.000
_cell.angle_alpha   90.00
_cell.angle_beta   90.00
_cell.angle_gamma   90.00
#
_symmetry.space_group_name_H-M   'P 1'
#
loop_
_entity.id
_entity.type
_entity.pdbx_description
1 polymer ?
#
loop_
_entity_poly.entity_id
_entity_poly.type
_entity_poly.pdbx_seq_one_letter_code
_entity_poly.pdbx_strand_id
1 'polypeptide(L)'
;MSTFLQYNIFCLLCIAVATSPKEYPIAQTSQGTARGISTVSRSGRTFYSFRGIPYAQPPIGNLRFKEPQPPSNWTGVYNAQNDAPHCLQKNYLFGKSFVEGSEDCLYINVYTPNLHSETTKENSLFPVMVFIHWGGFFTGYSSSHYLGPEYFMDKNVVLVSFNYRLGVLGFLSTYDDASPGNYGLKDQTAALQWIQNNIEHFGGNKNKVTLFGQSAGGASVHFHMFNPLSRGLFHQAISESGTALALWAKPLGKEQQQIARLQATFVGCKDCLNDTFSLVECLKRIDAEELVKSGDKFKYFTIDPLTVYLPSIEKKTEANPNPFLTKEPIDYILNGEFQNIPWILGTVSDEGIIRAAALLSQSETRKKLNKHFNELMPNLMALFMSTPKEKIQVVWKKIRDYYFEGQNSVDVNNSKSIQGLINLYTDRSFAYTLFQTAHLHLQKGHKQLWFYNFRYKGQYSYRQLFAATSENINYEWGVSHCDELLYLFKSSEIFPDLKNPNDLSVSEMLITLWTNFASYGDPTPSNNSSPFIKKWFKIEEDVFKPQRNKKLHFLNISGSYKVDNSIKLQMEYGFYKNRFKFWENLPLVENINDLNQKHIEL
;
A
#
# COMPACT_ATOMS: atom_id res chain seq x y z
N MET A 1 25.80 16.99 -83.56
CA MET A 1 24.46 17.41 -84.03
C MET A 1 23.48 16.29 -83.73
N SER A 2 22.45 16.60 -82.93
CA SER A 2 21.13 15.94 -82.79
C SER A 2 21.06 14.42 -82.58
N THR A 3 20.96 13.90 -81.34
CA THR A 3 19.73 13.67 -80.51
C THR A 3 18.63 12.84 -81.18
N PHE A 4 18.33 11.65 -80.63
CA PHE A 4 16.96 11.21 -80.34
C PHE A 4 16.95 10.22 -79.14
N LEU A 5 16.01 10.47 -78.23
CA LEU A 5 15.80 9.89 -76.89
C LEU A 5 15.41 8.40 -76.91
N GLN A 6 15.97 7.61 -75.99
CA GLN A 6 15.36 6.37 -75.49
C GLN A 6 14.76 6.61 -74.10
N TYR A 7 13.45 6.46 -73.99
CA TYR A 7 12.72 6.41 -72.72
C TYR A 7 12.88 5.03 -72.08
N ASN A 8 13.54 4.95 -70.92
CA ASN A 8 13.52 3.78 -70.05
C ASN A 8 12.39 3.95 -69.02
N ILE A 9 11.37 3.10 -69.11
CA ILE A 9 10.29 2.97 -68.13
C ILE A 9 10.84 2.16 -66.95
N PHE A 10 11.04 2.82 -65.80
CA PHE A 10 11.32 2.15 -64.53
C PHE A 10 10.00 1.67 -63.90
N CYS A 11 9.75 0.36 -63.93
CA CYS A 11 8.69 -0.27 -63.15
C CYS A 11 9.07 -0.26 -61.65
N LEU A 12 8.40 0.59 -60.87
CA LEU A 12 8.38 0.52 -59.40
C LEU A 12 7.54 -0.70 -58.96
N LEU A 13 8.21 -1.77 -58.52
CA LEU A 13 7.58 -2.85 -57.78
C LEU A 13 7.26 -2.37 -56.34
N CYS A 14 6.01 -1.97 -56.11
CA CYS A 14 5.48 -1.81 -54.75
C CYS A 14 5.27 -3.19 -54.13
N ILE A 15 6.19 -3.63 -53.28
CA ILE A 15 5.97 -4.78 -52.40
C ILE A 15 5.01 -4.32 -51.30
N ALA A 16 3.71 -4.56 -51.50
CA ALA A 16 2.72 -4.43 -50.44
C ALA A 16 2.96 -5.56 -49.43
N VAL A 17 3.65 -5.25 -48.33
CA VAL A 17 3.68 -6.12 -47.15
C VAL A 17 2.28 -6.09 -46.57
N ALA A 18 1.50 -7.13 -46.85
CA ALA A 18 0.22 -7.36 -46.20
C ALA A 18 0.48 -7.62 -44.71
N THR A 19 0.46 -6.58 -43.89
CA THR A 19 0.40 -6.74 -42.43
C THR A 19 -0.98 -7.27 -42.10
N SER A 20 -1.07 -8.49 -41.54
CA SER A 20 -2.34 -8.96 -40.97
C SER A 20 -2.85 -7.90 -39.97
N PRO A 21 -4.17 -7.64 -39.91
CA PRO A 21 -4.71 -6.75 -38.90
C PRO A 21 -4.25 -7.24 -37.52
N LYS A 22 -3.68 -6.34 -36.72
CA LYS A 22 -3.25 -6.66 -35.36
C LYS A 22 -4.50 -7.00 -34.56
N GLU A 23 -4.74 -8.28 -34.32
CA GLU A 23 -5.86 -8.71 -33.48
C GLU A 23 -5.60 -8.26 -32.05
N TYR A 24 -6.47 -7.39 -31.54
CA TYR A 24 -6.41 -6.90 -30.17
C TYR A 24 -7.31 -7.75 -29.28
N PRO A 25 -6.88 -8.09 -28.05
CA PRO A 25 -7.73 -8.83 -27.11
C PRO A 25 -8.94 -7.98 -26.73
N ILE A 26 -10.12 -8.61 -26.74
CA ILE A 26 -11.42 -8.00 -26.42
C ILE A 26 -12.02 -8.72 -25.22
N ALA A 27 -12.47 -7.96 -24.22
CA ALA A 27 -13.19 -8.49 -23.06
C ALA A 27 -14.53 -7.77 -22.91
N GLN A 28 -15.58 -8.53 -22.57
CA GLN A 28 -16.88 -7.96 -22.22
C GLN A 28 -16.91 -7.61 -20.74
N THR A 29 -17.34 -6.40 -20.41
CA THR A 29 -17.64 -5.99 -19.03
C THR A 29 -19.13 -5.69 -18.92
N SER A 30 -19.65 -5.62 -17.71
CA SER A 30 -21.03 -5.22 -17.42
C SER A 30 -21.37 -3.81 -17.92
N GLN A 31 -20.38 -2.94 -18.13
CA GLN A 31 -20.56 -1.58 -18.64
C GLN A 31 -20.42 -1.48 -20.17
N GLY A 32 -19.80 -2.47 -20.80
CA GLY A 32 -19.51 -2.50 -22.23
C GLY A 32 -18.23 -3.24 -22.59
N THR A 33 -17.91 -3.27 -23.88
CA THR A 33 -16.74 -3.98 -24.41
C THR A 33 -15.45 -3.17 -24.23
N ALA A 34 -14.36 -3.80 -23.80
CA ALA A 34 -13.04 -3.19 -23.66
C ALA A 34 -12.00 -3.87 -24.58
N ARG A 35 -11.11 -3.06 -25.16
CA ARG A 35 -9.98 -3.52 -26.00
C ARG A 35 -8.66 -3.29 -25.30
N GLY A 36 -7.89 -4.36 -25.12
CA GLY A 36 -6.55 -4.34 -24.53
C GLY A 36 -5.41 -4.46 -25.56
N ILE A 37 -4.25 -4.88 -25.08
CA ILE A 37 -3.07 -5.22 -25.88
C ILE A 37 -2.48 -6.56 -25.47
N SER A 38 -1.83 -7.25 -26.41
CA SER A 38 -0.94 -8.38 -26.12
C SER A 38 0.47 -7.87 -25.84
N THR A 39 1.13 -8.43 -24.83
CA THR A 39 2.49 -8.08 -24.40
C THR A 39 3.21 -9.35 -23.90
N VAL A 40 4.46 -9.23 -23.44
CA VAL A 40 5.31 -10.35 -23.02
C VAL A 40 5.79 -10.17 -21.59
N SER A 41 5.75 -11.25 -20.81
CA SER A 41 6.26 -11.32 -19.45
C SER A 41 7.79 -11.35 -19.42
N ARG A 42 8.38 -11.37 -18.23
CA ARG A 42 9.84 -11.48 -18.07
C ARG A 42 10.42 -12.74 -18.72
N SER A 43 9.73 -13.89 -18.65
CA SER A 43 10.15 -15.15 -19.30
C SER A 43 9.82 -15.23 -20.79
N GLY A 44 9.25 -14.18 -21.39
CA GLY A 44 8.82 -14.16 -22.80
C GLY A 44 7.43 -14.76 -23.05
N ARG A 45 6.66 -15.08 -21.99
CA ARG A 45 5.29 -15.58 -22.12
C ARG A 45 4.36 -14.45 -22.57
N THR A 46 3.54 -14.71 -23.59
CA THR A 46 2.50 -13.76 -24.01
C THR A 46 1.39 -13.65 -22.96
N PHE A 47 0.95 -12.43 -22.68
CA PHE A 47 -0.22 -12.14 -21.83
C PHE A 47 -1.00 -10.94 -22.38
N TYR A 48 -2.22 -10.74 -21.87
CA TYR A 48 -3.09 -9.62 -22.24
C TYR A 48 -3.16 -8.57 -21.14
N SER A 49 -3.18 -7.30 -21.55
CA SER A 49 -3.20 -6.14 -20.67
C SER A 49 -4.36 -5.22 -21.05
N PHE A 50 -5.21 -4.91 -20.07
CA PHE A 50 -6.30 -3.95 -20.18
C PHE A 50 -6.10 -2.90 -19.10
N ARG A 51 -5.90 -1.64 -19.49
CA ARG A 51 -5.52 -0.54 -18.59
C ARG A 51 -6.51 0.60 -18.68
N GLY A 52 -6.74 1.27 -17.56
CA GLY A 52 -7.60 2.46 -17.52
C GLY A 52 -9.08 2.17 -17.67
N ILE A 53 -9.61 1.01 -17.24
CA ILE A 53 -11.05 0.75 -17.29
C ILE A 53 -11.75 1.50 -16.14
N PRO A 54 -12.81 2.29 -16.36
CA PRO A 54 -13.49 2.97 -15.27
C PRO A 54 -14.29 1.97 -14.42
N TYR A 55 -14.04 1.96 -13.10
CA TYR A 55 -14.83 1.14 -12.16
C TYR A 55 -15.83 1.96 -11.34
N ALA A 56 -15.78 3.29 -11.44
CA ALA A 56 -16.72 4.23 -10.85
C ALA A 56 -16.82 5.51 -11.71
N GLN A 57 -17.83 6.35 -11.46
CA GLN A 57 -17.91 7.69 -12.05
C GLN A 57 -16.72 8.55 -11.62
N PRO A 58 -16.24 9.48 -12.47
CA PRO A 58 -15.29 10.50 -12.07
C PRO A 58 -15.83 11.30 -10.86
N PRO A 59 -15.11 11.36 -9.72
CA PRO A 59 -15.56 12.01 -8.49
C PRO A 59 -15.39 13.54 -8.52
N ILE A 60 -15.82 14.17 -9.62
CA ILE A 60 -15.66 15.60 -9.90
C ILE A 60 -16.93 16.39 -9.58
N GLY A 61 -16.77 17.71 -9.36
CA GLY A 61 -17.88 18.62 -9.09
C GLY A 61 -18.72 18.16 -7.88
N ASN A 62 -20.01 17.88 -8.10
CA ASN A 62 -20.92 17.45 -7.04
C ASN A 62 -20.60 16.06 -6.45
N LEU A 63 -19.82 15.23 -7.16
CA LEU A 63 -19.35 13.93 -6.69
C LEU A 63 -18.06 14.03 -5.86
N ARG A 64 -17.43 15.21 -5.79
CA ARG A 64 -16.31 15.44 -4.88
C ARG A 64 -16.80 15.31 -3.44
N PHE A 65 -16.03 14.61 -2.61
CA PHE A 65 -16.40 14.27 -1.23
C PHE A 65 -17.74 13.51 -1.11
N LYS A 66 -18.00 12.59 -2.05
CA LYS A 66 -19.12 11.64 -1.99
C LYS A 66 -18.64 10.22 -2.25
N GLU A 67 -19.46 9.25 -1.86
CA GLU A 67 -19.23 7.83 -2.17
C GLU A 67 -19.13 7.61 -3.69
N PRO A 68 -18.26 6.69 -4.16
CA PRO A 68 -18.15 6.39 -5.57
C PRO A 68 -19.51 5.93 -6.12
N GLN A 69 -19.87 6.47 -7.29
CA GLN A 69 -21.07 6.04 -8.00
C GLN A 69 -20.70 5.00 -9.07
N PRO A 70 -21.60 4.06 -9.39
CA PRO A 70 -21.36 3.05 -10.43
C PRO A 70 -20.93 3.67 -11.77
N PRO A 71 -19.97 3.06 -12.49
CA PRO A 71 -19.45 3.60 -13.73
C PRO A 71 -20.54 3.64 -14.82
N SER A 72 -20.48 4.63 -15.70
CA SER A 72 -21.39 4.74 -16.84
C SER A 72 -21.16 3.59 -17.82
N ASN A 73 -22.24 3.11 -18.43
CA ASN A 73 -22.12 2.25 -19.61
C ASN A 73 -21.54 3.06 -20.78
N TRP A 74 -20.75 2.42 -21.62
CA TRP A 74 -20.24 3.03 -22.86
C TRP A 74 -20.73 2.27 -24.08
N THR A 75 -20.89 2.98 -25.20
CA THR A 75 -21.22 2.38 -26.49
C THR A 75 -19.95 2.11 -27.29
N GLY A 76 -19.98 1.08 -28.14
CA GLY A 76 -18.81 0.66 -28.89
C GLY A 76 -17.75 -0.02 -28.01
N VAL A 77 -16.48 0.08 -28.43
CA VAL A 77 -15.36 -0.59 -27.78
C VAL A 77 -14.47 0.43 -27.07
N TYR A 78 -14.40 0.36 -25.74
CA TYR A 78 -13.54 1.22 -24.93
C TYR A 78 -12.07 0.89 -25.15
N ASN A 79 -11.24 1.94 -25.32
CA ASN A 79 -9.81 1.80 -25.53
C ASN A 79 -9.08 1.63 -24.18
N ALA A 80 -8.92 0.39 -23.74
CA ALA A 80 -8.20 0.03 -22.52
C ALA A 80 -6.72 -0.31 -22.79
N GLN A 81 -6.08 0.40 -23.73
CA GLN A 81 -4.72 0.10 -24.13
C GLN A 81 -3.66 0.91 -23.36
N ASN A 82 -4.04 1.98 -22.67
CA ASN A 82 -3.13 2.93 -22.03
C ASN A 82 -3.45 3.06 -20.53
N ASP A 83 -2.45 3.40 -19.73
CA ASP A 83 -2.66 3.75 -18.33
C ASP A 83 -3.53 5.03 -18.23
N ALA A 84 -4.49 5.01 -17.31
CA ALA A 84 -5.25 6.20 -16.94
C ALA A 84 -4.45 7.08 -15.95
N PRO A 85 -4.79 8.37 -15.80
CA PRO A 85 -4.20 9.24 -14.79
C PRO A 85 -4.31 8.64 -13.37
N HIS A 86 -3.27 8.78 -12.56
CA HIS A 86 -3.34 8.50 -11.13
C HIS A 86 -4.14 9.60 -10.41
N CYS A 87 -4.65 9.29 -9.21
CA CYS A 87 -5.43 10.26 -8.43
C CYS A 87 -4.61 11.47 -8.02
N LEU A 88 -5.24 12.65 -8.04
CA LEU A 88 -4.60 13.92 -7.69
C LEU A 88 -3.95 13.85 -6.31
N GLN A 89 -2.66 14.13 -6.26
CA GLN A 89 -1.82 13.87 -5.09
C GLN A 89 -0.61 14.79 -5.05
N LYS A 90 0.07 14.81 -3.91
CA LYS A 90 1.41 15.38 -3.77
C LYS A 90 2.30 14.39 -3.06
N ASN A 91 3.30 13.85 -3.76
CA ASN A 91 4.21 12.89 -3.17
C ASN A 91 5.26 13.61 -2.32
N TYR A 92 5.14 13.50 -1.00
CA TYR A 92 6.08 14.09 -0.03
C TYR A 92 7.33 13.23 0.24
N LEU A 93 7.32 11.97 -0.19
CA LEU A 93 8.39 11.01 0.13
C LEU A 93 9.56 11.09 -0.84
N PHE A 94 9.34 11.60 -2.06
CA PHE A 94 10.36 11.73 -3.09
C PHE A 94 10.91 13.17 -3.15
N GLY A 95 12.12 13.34 -3.70
CA GLY A 95 12.80 14.65 -3.73
C GLY A 95 12.13 15.74 -4.59
N LYS A 96 11.29 15.37 -5.56
CA LYS A 96 10.51 16.31 -6.38
C LYS A 96 9.04 16.28 -5.95
N SER A 97 8.68 17.11 -4.98
CA SER A 97 7.31 17.17 -4.46
C SER A 97 6.51 18.28 -5.14
N PHE A 98 5.67 17.94 -6.11
CA PHE A 98 4.70 18.82 -6.75
C PHE A 98 3.32 18.13 -6.78
N VAL A 99 2.26 18.89 -7.06
CA VAL A 99 0.92 18.33 -7.23
C VAL A 99 0.83 17.70 -8.61
N GLU A 100 0.36 16.46 -8.70
CA GLU A 100 0.24 15.68 -9.92
C GLU A 100 -1.02 14.80 -9.91
N GLY A 101 -1.47 14.37 -11.09
CA GLY A 101 -2.62 13.47 -11.26
C GLY A 101 -3.90 14.19 -11.68
N SER A 102 -5.04 13.53 -11.48
CA SER A 102 -6.37 14.02 -11.85
C SER A 102 -7.41 13.62 -10.80
N GLU A 103 -8.49 14.39 -10.67
CA GLU A 103 -9.67 13.94 -9.90
C GLU A 103 -10.42 12.81 -10.62
N ASP A 104 -10.45 12.85 -11.95
CA ASP A 104 -10.92 11.74 -12.76
C ASP A 104 -9.83 10.66 -12.79
N CYS A 105 -9.89 9.76 -11.81
CA CYS A 105 -8.84 8.79 -11.56
C CYS A 105 -9.33 7.38 -11.16
N LEU A 106 -10.63 7.13 -11.04
CA LEU A 106 -11.19 5.87 -10.53
C LEU A 106 -11.19 4.76 -11.60
N TYR A 107 -9.98 4.31 -11.93
CA TYR A 107 -9.69 3.35 -12.98
C TYR A 107 -9.00 2.09 -12.45
N ILE A 108 -9.26 0.97 -13.12
CA ILE A 108 -8.73 -0.37 -12.83
C ILE A 108 -7.98 -0.93 -14.05
N ASN A 109 -6.93 -1.70 -13.77
CA ASN A 109 -6.10 -2.38 -14.75
C ASN A 109 -6.17 -3.89 -14.50
N VAL A 110 -6.31 -4.68 -15.56
CA VAL A 110 -6.36 -6.14 -15.53
C VAL A 110 -5.30 -6.73 -16.45
N TYR A 111 -4.45 -7.58 -15.88
CA TYR A 111 -3.41 -8.31 -16.59
C TYR A 111 -3.68 -9.80 -16.45
N THR A 112 -3.80 -10.50 -17.58
CA THR A 112 -4.23 -11.91 -17.59
C THR A 112 -3.45 -12.74 -18.59
N PRO A 113 -3.07 -13.98 -18.25
CA PRO A 113 -2.37 -14.85 -19.18
C PRO A 113 -3.24 -15.31 -20.36
N ASN A 114 -4.57 -15.40 -20.16
CA ASN A 114 -5.50 -15.74 -21.23
C ASN A 114 -6.92 -15.27 -20.88
N LEU A 115 -7.73 -14.99 -21.90
CA LEU A 115 -9.14 -14.64 -21.74
C LEU A 115 -10.00 -15.89 -21.59
N HIS A 116 -11.15 -15.74 -20.93
CA HIS A 116 -12.17 -16.77 -20.92
C HIS A 116 -12.85 -16.85 -22.30
N SER A 117 -13.01 -18.06 -22.81
CA SER A 117 -13.90 -18.35 -23.94
C SER A 117 -15.16 -19.06 -23.45
N GLU A 118 -16.26 -19.01 -24.19
CA GLU A 118 -17.50 -19.73 -23.84
C GLU A 118 -17.31 -21.25 -23.69
N THR A 119 -16.20 -21.82 -24.20
CA THR A 119 -15.85 -23.24 -24.09
C THR A 119 -15.00 -23.60 -22.86
N THR A 120 -14.52 -22.62 -22.11
CA THR A 120 -13.65 -22.85 -20.93
C THR A 120 -14.47 -23.22 -19.70
N LYS A 121 -14.24 -24.42 -19.14
CA LYS A 121 -14.87 -24.92 -17.91
C LYS A 121 -14.47 -24.07 -16.70
N GLU A 122 -15.32 -23.92 -15.69
CA GLU A 122 -15.04 -23.11 -14.49
C GLU A 122 -13.73 -23.48 -13.77
N ASN A 123 -13.34 -24.76 -13.79
CA ASN A 123 -12.06 -25.26 -13.27
C ASN A 123 -10.81 -24.77 -14.04
N SER A 124 -10.97 -24.02 -15.14
CA SER A 124 -9.88 -23.41 -15.90
C SER A 124 -9.69 -21.91 -15.63
N LEU A 125 -10.49 -21.30 -14.73
CA LEU A 125 -10.33 -19.89 -14.35
C LEU A 125 -9.13 -19.71 -13.40
N PHE A 126 -8.38 -18.64 -13.59
CA PHE A 126 -7.17 -18.33 -12.81
C PHE A 126 -7.52 -17.66 -11.47
N PRO A 127 -6.79 -17.93 -10.38
CA PRO A 127 -6.90 -17.12 -9.16
C PRO A 127 -6.57 -15.64 -9.46
N VAL A 128 -7.24 -14.74 -8.76
CA VAL A 128 -7.14 -13.29 -8.96
C VAL A 128 -6.34 -12.69 -7.81
N MET A 129 -5.34 -11.88 -8.12
CA MET A 129 -4.55 -11.13 -7.16
C MET A 129 -4.82 -9.63 -7.37
N VAL A 130 -5.33 -8.97 -6.33
CA VAL A 130 -5.77 -7.58 -6.37
C VAL A 130 -4.86 -6.75 -5.49
N PHE A 131 -4.07 -5.85 -6.09
CA PHE A 131 -3.12 -5.02 -5.36
C PHE A 131 -3.69 -3.65 -5.01
N ILE A 132 -3.64 -3.30 -3.73
CA ILE A 132 -3.87 -1.95 -3.22
C ILE A 132 -2.50 -1.29 -3.01
N HIS A 133 -2.28 -0.17 -3.69
CA HIS A 133 -0.99 0.50 -3.66
C HIS A 133 -0.68 1.17 -2.31
N TRP A 134 0.60 1.45 -2.10
CA TRP A 134 1.15 2.14 -0.94
C TRP A 134 0.94 3.66 -1.00
N GLY A 135 1.52 4.39 -0.04
CA GLY A 135 1.64 5.86 -0.11
C GLY A 135 0.87 6.66 0.95
N GLY A 136 0.72 6.08 2.14
CA GLY A 136 0.24 6.80 3.33
C GLY A 136 -1.14 7.46 3.16
N PHE A 137 -1.97 6.95 2.25
CA PHE A 137 -3.26 7.52 1.86
C PHE A 137 -3.20 8.91 1.17
N PHE A 138 -2.01 9.46 0.87
CA PHE A 138 -1.84 10.77 0.22
C PHE A 138 -1.14 10.71 -1.14
N THR A 139 -0.48 9.61 -1.48
CA THR A 139 0.20 9.37 -2.76
C THR A 139 0.03 7.89 -3.15
N GLY A 140 0.34 7.54 -4.40
CA GLY A 140 0.40 6.17 -4.87
C GLY A 140 -0.01 6.02 -6.34
N TYR A 141 0.36 4.89 -6.93
CA TYR A 141 0.29 4.66 -8.37
C TYR A 141 -0.17 3.23 -8.65
N SER A 142 -1.07 3.07 -9.63
CA SER A 142 -1.49 1.75 -10.12
C SER A 142 -1.00 1.42 -11.54
N SER A 143 -0.37 2.40 -12.20
CA SER A 143 0.01 2.31 -13.61
C SER A 143 1.12 1.30 -13.84
N SER A 144 1.14 0.74 -15.05
CA SER A 144 2.06 -0.33 -15.44
C SER A 144 3.56 0.03 -15.34
N HIS A 145 3.92 1.31 -15.33
CA HIS A 145 5.32 1.74 -15.19
C HIS A 145 5.81 1.77 -13.73
N TYR A 146 4.89 1.85 -12.75
CA TYR A 146 5.20 1.73 -11.33
C TYR A 146 4.96 0.30 -10.83
N LEU A 147 3.87 -0.33 -11.28
CA LEU A 147 3.42 -1.67 -10.88
C LEU A 147 3.38 -2.61 -12.09
N GLY A 148 4.52 -2.76 -12.77
CA GLY A 148 4.63 -3.59 -13.96
C GLY A 148 4.29 -5.06 -13.69
N PRO A 149 3.39 -5.67 -14.48
CA PRO A 149 2.84 -7.00 -14.23
C PRO A 149 3.77 -8.14 -14.65
N GLU A 150 4.91 -7.84 -15.30
CA GLU A 150 5.71 -8.80 -16.06
C GLU A 150 6.21 -9.98 -15.23
N TYR A 151 6.41 -9.79 -13.92
CA TYR A 151 6.85 -10.87 -13.03
C TYR A 151 5.70 -11.80 -12.66
N PHE A 152 4.52 -11.26 -12.34
CA PHE A 152 3.32 -12.06 -12.05
C PHE A 152 2.82 -12.80 -13.30
N MET A 153 2.97 -12.22 -14.49
CA MET A 153 2.53 -12.82 -15.75
C MET A 153 3.37 -14.02 -16.20
N ASP A 154 4.47 -14.35 -15.51
CA ASP A 154 5.13 -15.66 -15.62
C ASP A 154 4.29 -16.78 -14.98
N LYS A 155 3.26 -16.46 -14.18
CA LYS A 155 2.41 -17.41 -13.45
C LYS A 155 0.97 -17.43 -13.97
N ASN A 156 0.21 -18.44 -13.56
CA ASN A 156 -1.19 -18.63 -13.95
C ASN A 156 -2.14 -17.90 -13.00
N VAL A 157 -2.03 -16.56 -12.95
CA VAL A 157 -2.86 -15.70 -12.10
C VAL A 157 -3.36 -14.50 -12.91
N VAL A 158 -4.53 -13.97 -12.58
CA VAL A 158 -4.94 -12.63 -13.04
C VAL A 158 -4.46 -11.61 -12.02
N LEU A 159 -3.71 -10.60 -12.47
CA LEU A 159 -3.30 -9.48 -11.63
C LEU A 159 -4.18 -8.27 -11.90
N VAL A 160 -4.64 -7.63 -10.83
CA VAL A 160 -5.45 -6.42 -10.88
C VAL A 160 -4.79 -5.32 -10.04
N SER A 161 -4.64 -4.13 -10.61
CA SER A 161 -4.25 -2.91 -9.89
C SER A 161 -5.27 -1.82 -10.16
N PHE A 162 -5.47 -0.89 -9.23
CA PHE A 162 -6.42 0.20 -9.42
C PHE A 162 -6.01 1.42 -8.58
N ASN A 163 -6.50 2.59 -8.99
CA ASN A 163 -6.35 3.83 -8.23
C ASN A 163 -7.49 3.98 -7.23
N TYR A 164 -7.29 4.66 -6.11
CA TYR A 164 -8.36 5.14 -5.23
C TYR A 164 -8.06 6.57 -4.79
N ARG A 165 -9.08 7.37 -4.41
CA ARG A 165 -8.84 8.78 -4.02
C ARG A 165 -7.91 8.91 -2.81
N LEU A 166 -7.10 9.96 -2.83
CA LEU A 166 -6.02 10.20 -1.86
C LEU A 166 -6.17 11.57 -1.18
N GLY A 167 -5.45 11.75 -0.06
CA GLY A 167 -5.33 13.00 0.67
C GLY A 167 -6.69 13.58 1.05
N VAL A 168 -6.82 14.90 0.92
CA VAL A 168 -8.08 15.60 1.19
C VAL A 168 -9.24 15.06 0.34
N LEU A 169 -9.00 14.69 -0.92
CA LEU A 169 -10.05 14.23 -1.83
C LEU A 169 -10.61 12.85 -1.46
N GLY A 170 -9.77 11.99 -0.89
CA GLY A 170 -10.16 10.64 -0.47
C GLY A 170 -10.61 10.53 0.99
N PHE A 171 -10.17 11.43 1.86
CA PHE A 171 -10.25 11.21 3.31
C PHE A 171 -10.68 12.45 4.11
N LEU A 172 -11.18 13.51 3.47
CA LEU A 172 -11.82 14.62 4.18
C LEU A 172 -13.04 14.13 4.96
N SER A 173 -13.11 14.46 6.25
CA SER A 173 -14.26 14.18 7.10
C SER A 173 -14.61 15.36 8.00
N THR A 174 -15.91 15.61 8.16
CA THR A 174 -16.49 16.57 9.12
C THR A 174 -17.13 15.87 10.33
N TYR A 175 -16.94 14.55 10.45
CA TYR A 175 -17.48 13.72 11.55
C TYR A 175 -19.02 13.77 11.70
N ASP A 176 -19.69 14.14 10.61
CA ASP A 176 -21.14 14.22 10.43
C ASP A 176 -21.51 13.96 8.96
N ASP A 177 -22.78 14.14 8.60
CA ASP A 177 -23.32 13.82 7.28
C ASP A 177 -22.89 14.80 6.16
N ALA A 178 -22.25 15.93 6.49
CA ALA A 178 -21.75 16.85 5.47
C ALA A 178 -20.61 16.21 4.65
N SER A 179 -19.70 15.50 5.32
CA SER A 179 -18.67 14.66 4.73
C SER A 179 -18.26 13.57 5.72
N PRO A 180 -18.84 12.36 5.66
CA PRO A 180 -18.50 11.27 6.60
C PRO A 180 -17.04 10.76 6.46
N GLY A 181 -16.43 10.93 5.29
CA GLY A 181 -15.07 10.48 5.00
C GLY A 181 -14.97 9.07 4.41
N ASN A 182 -13.76 8.50 4.47
CA ASN A 182 -13.41 7.18 3.91
C ASN A 182 -13.72 6.98 2.42
N TYR A 183 -13.80 8.05 1.63
CA TYR A 183 -14.09 7.94 0.20
C TYR A 183 -13.08 7.06 -0.53
N GLY A 184 -11.78 7.15 -0.21
CA GLY A 184 -10.75 6.28 -0.77
C GLY A 184 -10.94 4.79 -0.41
N LEU A 185 -11.42 4.45 0.79
CA LEU A 185 -11.73 3.06 1.17
C LEU A 185 -13.03 2.56 0.52
N LYS A 186 -14.01 3.46 0.34
CA LYS A 186 -15.24 3.18 -0.40
C LYS A 186 -14.95 2.98 -1.89
N ASP A 187 -14.00 3.72 -2.47
CA ASP A 187 -13.47 3.51 -3.81
C ASP A 187 -12.86 2.12 -3.96
N GLN A 188 -12.06 1.67 -2.98
CA GLN A 188 -11.51 0.31 -2.95
C GLN A 188 -12.62 -0.75 -2.90
N THR A 189 -13.70 -0.51 -2.15
CA THR A 189 -14.87 -1.41 -2.12
C THR A 189 -15.56 -1.48 -3.48
N ALA A 190 -15.74 -0.34 -4.16
CA ALA A 190 -16.34 -0.28 -5.49
C ALA A 190 -15.47 -1.03 -6.53
N ALA A 191 -14.14 -0.91 -6.45
CA ALA A 191 -13.23 -1.68 -7.30
C ALA A 191 -13.36 -3.20 -7.06
N LEU A 192 -13.46 -3.63 -5.79
CA LEU A 192 -13.68 -5.04 -5.44
C LEU A 192 -15.03 -5.57 -5.95
N GLN A 193 -16.09 -4.76 -5.88
CA GLN A 193 -17.39 -5.10 -6.45
C GLN A 193 -17.33 -5.18 -7.98
N TRP A 194 -16.61 -4.27 -8.63
CA TRP A 194 -16.36 -4.34 -10.07
C TRP A 194 -15.62 -5.62 -10.45
N ILE A 195 -14.61 -6.04 -9.68
CA ILE A 195 -13.89 -7.30 -9.88
C ILE A 195 -14.87 -8.48 -9.81
N GLN A 196 -15.70 -8.56 -8.76
CA GLN A 196 -16.68 -9.64 -8.61
C GLN A 196 -17.66 -9.74 -9.79
N ASN A 197 -18.04 -8.60 -10.37
CA ASN A 197 -18.99 -8.56 -11.49
C ASN A 197 -18.35 -8.85 -12.86
N ASN A 198 -17.04 -8.65 -13.02
CA ASN A 198 -16.42 -8.59 -14.34
C ASN A 198 -15.26 -9.57 -14.56
N ILE A 199 -14.54 -10.00 -13.52
CA ILE A 199 -13.21 -10.62 -13.68
C ILE A 199 -13.22 -11.97 -14.41
N GLU A 200 -14.35 -12.68 -14.42
CA GLU A 200 -14.54 -13.92 -15.18
C GLU A 200 -14.32 -13.72 -16.68
N HIS A 201 -14.74 -12.59 -17.25
CA HIS A 201 -14.52 -12.25 -18.65
C HIS A 201 -13.04 -12.01 -19.00
N PHE A 202 -12.20 -11.81 -17.98
CA PHE A 202 -10.75 -11.69 -18.11
C PHE A 202 -10.03 -13.01 -17.75
N GLY A 203 -10.77 -14.12 -17.60
CA GLY A 203 -10.23 -15.43 -17.23
C GLY A 203 -9.99 -15.63 -15.73
N GLY A 204 -10.42 -14.69 -14.89
CA GLY A 204 -10.24 -14.76 -13.43
C GLY A 204 -11.38 -15.47 -12.70
N ASN A 205 -11.06 -16.13 -11.60
CA ASN A 205 -12.02 -16.79 -10.72
C ASN A 205 -12.44 -15.84 -9.59
N LYS A 206 -13.65 -15.31 -9.66
CA LYS A 206 -14.20 -14.39 -8.64
C LYS A 206 -14.32 -15.01 -7.23
N ASN A 207 -14.36 -16.34 -7.14
CA ASN A 207 -14.38 -17.11 -5.90
C ASN A 207 -12.97 -17.44 -5.35
N LYS A 208 -11.91 -16.95 -6.01
CA LYS A 208 -10.50 -17.10 -5.58
C LYS A 208 -9.74 -15.78 -5.73
N VAL A 209 -10.23 -14.77 -5.03
CA VAL A 209 -9.64 -13.42 -5.02
C VAL A 209 -8.75 -13.26 -3.78
N THR A 210 -7.47 -12.98 -3.99
CA THR A 210 -6.52 -12.57 -2.96
C THR A 210 -6.33 -11.07 -2.99
N LEU A 211 -6.68 -10.40 -1.89
CA LEU A 211 -6.44 -8.98 -1.71
C LEU A 211 -5.06 -8.77 -1.06
N PHE A 212 -4.19 -8.02 -1.70
CA PHE A 212 -2.88 -7.71 -1.14
C PHE A 212 -2.52 -6.24 -1.28
N GLY A 213 -1.62 -5.76 -0.43
CA GLY A 213 -1.19 -4.38 -0.50
C GLY A 213 -0.03 -4.09 0.43
N GLN A 214 0.66 -2.99 0.13
CA GLN A 214 1.85 -2.56 0.85
C GLN A 214 1.61 -1.24 1.59
N SER A 215 2.15 -1.10 2.80
CA SER A 215 2.01 0.10 3.62
C SER A 215 0.53 0.47 3.84
N ALA A 216 0.10 1.66 3.43
CA ALA A 216 -1.31 2.07 3.41
C ALA A 216 -2.22 1.06 2.70
N GLY A 217 -1.75 0.42 1.62
CA GLY A 217 -2.47 -0.68 0.96
C GLY A 217 -2.59 -1.92 1.83
N GLY A 218 -1.56 -2.26 2.62
CA GLY A 218 -1.58 -3.35 3.59
C GLY A 218 -2.54 -3.07 4.76
N ALA A 219 -2.60 -1.82 5.21
CA ALA A 219 -3.59 -1.34 6.16
C ALA A 219 -5.01 -1.40 5.58
N SER A 220 -5.21 -0.97 4.32
CA SER A 220 -6.45 -1.11 3.56
C SER A 220 -6.94 -2.56 3.48
N VAL A 221 -6.07 -3.52 3.20
CA VAL A 221 -6.42 -4.96 3.23
C VAL A 221 -7.01 -5.34 4.58
N HIS A 222 -6.37 -4.92 5.69
CA HIS A 222 -6.86 -5.19 7.03
C HIS A 222 -8.18 -4.47 7.33
N PHE A 223 -8.36 -3.23 6.86
CA PHE A 223 -9.62 -2.50 6.99
C PHE A 223 -10.79 -3.20 6.28
N HIS A 224 -10.56 -3.76 5.08
CA HIS A 224 -11.57 -4.55 4.37
C HIS A 224 -11.95 -5.84 5.09
N MET A 225 -11.11 -6.36 6.00
CA MET A 225 -11.49 -7.50 6.83
C MET A 225 -12.52 -7.14 7.91
N PHE A 226 -12.70 -5.85 8.24
CA PHE A 226 -13.73 -5.40 9.19
C PHE A 226 -15.03 -5.00 8.48
N ASN A 227 -14.93 -4.39 7.30
CA ASN A 227 -16.09 -3.84 6.60
C ASN A 227 -17.07 -4.95 6.16
N PRO A 228 -18.34 -4.93 6.63
CA PRO A 228 -19.36 -5.89 6.20
C PRO A 228 -19.60 -5.93 4.69
N LEU A 229 -19.48 -4.80 3.99
CA LEU A 229 -19.69 -4.72 2.54
C LEU A 229 -18.53 -5.32 1.72
N SER A 230 -17.39 -5.58 2.36
CA SER A 230 -16.26 -6.26 1.74
C SER A 230 -16.27 -7.78 1.94
N ARG A 231 -17.22 -8.31 2.73
CA ARG A 231 -17.33 -9.75 3.00
C ARG A 231 -17.68 -10.50 1.72
N GLY A 232 -16.92 -11.55 1.42
CA GLY A 232 -17.10 -12.38 0.23
C GLY A 232 -16.55 -11.77 -1.06
N LEU A 233 -16.06 -10.53 -1.05
CA LEU A 233 -15.40 -9.94 -2.24
C LEU A 233 -13.96 -10.48 -2.43
N PHE A 234 -13.36 -11.02 -1.37
CA PHE A 234 -12.04 -11.64 -1.37
C PHE A 234 -11.98 -12.80 -0.37
N HIS A 235 -11.01 -13.68 -0.57
CA HIS A 235 -10.94 -15.02 0.01
C HIS A 235 -9.60 -15.31 0.69
N GLN A 236 -8.56 -14.55 0.34
CA GLN A 236 -7.28 -14.52 1.04
C GLN A 236 -6.76 -13.09 1.13
N ALA A 237 -5.86 -12.83 2.08
CA ALA A 237 -5.27 -11.51 2.30
C ALA A 237 -3.74 -11.58 2.41
N ILE A 238 -3.06 -10.52 1.98
CA ILE A 238 -1.63 -10.27 2.29
C ILE A 238 -1.46 -8.80 2.68
N SER A 239 -0.98 -8.54 3.89
CA SER A 239 -0.65 -7.19 4.34
C SER A 239 0.87 -7.06 4.50
N GLU A 240 1.46 -6.30 3.57
CA GLU A 240 2.91 -6.05 3.52
C GLU A 240 3.19 -4.73 4.23
N SER A 241 3.90 -4.78 5.36
CA SER A 241 4.44 -3.59 6.02
C SER A 241 3.36 -2.57 6.46
N GLY A 242 2.15 -3.03 6.80
CA GLY A 242 1.07 -2.16 7.28
C GLY A 242 -0.20 -2.90 7.71
N THR A 243 -0.84 -2.43 8.79
CA THR A 243 -2.14 -2.93 9.27
C THR A 243 -2.98 -1.76 9.80
N ALA A 244 -4.28 -1.96 9.96
CA ALA A 244 -5.18 -0.98 10.60
C ALA A 244 -4.80 -0.54 12.03
N LEU A 245 -3.89 -1.26 12.73
CA LEU A 245 -3.39 -0.84 14.06
C LEU A 245 -2.13 0.03 13.97
N ALA A 246 -1.56 0.23 12.79
CA ALA A 246 -0.46 1.16 12.62
C ALA A 246 -0.90 2.58 12.97
N LEU A 247 -0.08 3.32 13.73
CA LEU A 247 -0.46 4.65 14.21
C LEU A 247 -0.74 5.63 13.06
N TRP A 248 0.04 5.57 11.98
CA TRP A 248 -0.16 6.37 10.77
C TRP A 248 -1.37 5.91 9.93
N ALA A 249 -2.05 4.83 10.31
CA ALA A 249 -3.31 4.38 9.72
C ALA A 249 -4.49 4.50 10.69
N LYS A 250 -4.26 4.88 11.96
CA LYS A 250 -5.29 4.92 12.99
C LYS A 250 -6.45 5.81 12.53
N PRO A 251 -7.69 5.29 12.48
CA PRO A 251 -8.83 6.11 12.16
C PRO A 251 -8.99 7.28 13.14
N LEU A 252 -9.40 8.44 12.65
CA LEU A 252 -9.64 9.61 13.47
C LEU A 252 -11.14 9.75 13.78
N GLY A 253 -11.45 10.28 14.95
CA GLY A 253 -12.81 10.56 15.39
C GLY A 253 -13.14 12.06 15.24
N LYS A 254 -13.48 12.71 16.35
CA LYS A 254 -13.87 14.13 16.38
C LYS A 254 -12.75 15.07 15.91
N GLU A 255 -11.49 14.65 16.00
CA GLU A 255 -10.31 15.43 15.59
C GLU A 255 -10.37 15.84 14.12
N GLN A 256 -11.07 15.06 13.28
CA GLN A 256 -11.24 15.35 11.85
C GLN A 256 -11.95 16.69 11.60
N GLN A 257 -12.83 17.11 12.51
CA GLN A 257 -13.49 18.42 12.41
C GLN A 257 -12.48 19.57 12.44
N GLN A 258 -11.43 19.44 13.25
CA GLN A 258 -10.38 20.46 13.32
C GLN A 258 -9.56 20.48 12.03
N ILE A 259 -9.22 19.30 11.49
CA ILE A 259 -8.51 19.16 10.22
C ILE A 259 -9.31 19.78 9.06
N ALA A 260 -10.62 19.49 8.98
CA ALA A 260 -11.51 20.06 7.96
C ALA A 260 -11.62 21.59 8.07
N ARG A 261 -11.71 22.14 9.29
CA ARG A 261 -11.75 23.59 9.54
C ARG A 261 -10.44 24.28 9.18
N LEU A 262 -9.30 23.66 9.50
CA LEU A 262 -7.98 24.16 9.09
C LEU A 262 -7.83 24.14 7.57
N GLN A 263 -8.22 23.05 6.92
CA GLN A 263 -8.24 22.95 5.46
C GLN A 263 -9.07 24.07 4.83
N ALA A 264 -10.31 24.26 5.30
CA ALA A 264 -11.18 25.35 4.85
C ALA A 264 -10.54 26.73 5.06
N THR A 265 -9.90 26.96 6.21
CA THR A 265 -9.19 28.21 6.51
C THR A 265 -8.03 28.46 5.55
N PHE A 266 -7.29 27.41 5.20
CA PHE A 266 -6.13 27.47 4.32
C PHE A 266 -6.45 27.85 2.88
N VAL A 267 -7.67 27.56 2.41
CA VAL A 267 -8.12 27.82 1.04
C VAL A 267 -9.18 28.93 0.95
N GLY A 268 -9.38 29.69 2.03
CA GLY A 268 -10.23 30.89 2.01
C GLY A 268 -11.71 30.67 2.35
N CYS A 269 -12.11 29.48 2.78
CA CYS A 269 -13.49 29.15 3.19
C CYS A 269 -13.82 29.55 4.65
N LYS A 270 -13.28 30.68 5.14
CA LYS A 270 -13.35 31.07 6.56
C LYS A 270 -14.76 31.43 7.04
N ASP A 271 -15.60 31.96 6.15
CA ASP A 271 -16.96 32.36 6.49
C ASP A 271 -17.92 31.17 6.62
N CYS A 272 -17.47 29.98 6.18
CA CYS A 272 -18.26 28.76 6.19
C CYS A 272 -17.96 27.85 7.39
N LEU A 273 -17.10 28.27 8.33
CA LEU A 273 -16.62 27.37 9.38
C LEU A 273 -17.74 26.93 10.34
N ASN A 274 -18.75 27.76 10.61
CA ASN A 274 -19.74 27.45 11.66
C ASN A 274 -20.72 26.33 11.26
N ASP A 275 -20.89 26.04 9.98
CA ASP A 275 -21.78 25.01 9.45
C ASP A 275 -21.00 24.05 8.54
N THR A 276 -21.00 22.75 8.86
CA THR A 276 -20.18 21.76 8.16
C THR A 276 -20.66 21.52 6.73
N PHE A 277 -21.95 21.66 6.44
CA PHE A 277 -22.47 21.58 5.08
C PHE A 277 -21.98 22.75 4.22
N SER A 278 -22.10 23.98 4.71
CA SER A 278 -21.57 25.17 4.03
C SER A 278 -20.05 25.09 3.85
N LEU A 279 -19.32 24.55 4.84
CA LEU A 279 -17.88 24.31 4.76
C LEU A 279 -17.55 23.38 3.58
N VAL A 280 -18.22 22.23 3.49
CA VAL A 280 -17.99 21.24 2.42
C VAL A 280 -18.37 21.82 1.05
N GLU A 281 -19.48 22.54 0.95
CA GLU A 281 -19.90 23.22 -0.29
C GLU A 281 -18.90 24.29 -0.74
N CYS A 282 -18.29 25.02 0.19
CA CYS A 282 -17.18 25.93 -0.16
C CYS A 282 -15.97 25.16 -0.68
N LEU A 283 -15.54 24.09 0.01
CA LEU A 283 -14.41 23.25 -0.42
C LEU A 283 -14.63 22.61 -1.80
N LYS A 284 -15.85 22.25 -2.16
CA LYS A 284 -16.18 21.73 -3.50
C LYS A 284 -15.92 22.72 -4.63
N ARG A 285 -15.95 24.03 -4.36
CA ARG A 285 -15.73 25.09 -5.35
C ARG A 285 -14.27 25.49 -5.50
N ILE A 286 -13.41 25.06 -4.57
CA ILE A 286 -11.97 25.32 -4.64
C ILE A 286 -11.36 24.43 -5.72
N ASP A 287 -10.35 24.96 -6.41
CA ASP A 287 -9.54 24.17 -7.33
C ASP A 287 -8.91 22.95 -6.62
N ALA A 288 -8.92 21.80 -7.28
CA ALA A 288 -8.48 20.55 -6.66
C ALA A 288 -6.97 20.55 -6.38
N GLU A 289 -6.15 21.18 -7.24
CA GLU A 289 -4.72 21.29 -7.00
C GLU A 289 -4.43 22.17 -5.81
N GLU A 290 -5.16 23.28 -5.64
CA GLU A 290 -5.01 24.15 -4.47
C GLU A 290 -5.42 23.44 -3.17
N LEU A 291 -6.46 22.59 -3.20
CA LEU A 291 -6.85 21.76 -2.06
C LEU A 291 -5.73 20.78 -1.66
N VAL A 292 -5.08 20.13 -2.63
CA VAL A 292 -3.98 19.19 -2.35
C VAL A 292 -2.74 19.95 -1.88
N LYS A 293 -2.39 21.05 -2.54
CA LYS A 293 -1.23 21.90 -2.22
C LYS A 293 -1.32 22.52 -0.84
N SER A 294 -2.51 22.90 -0.38
CA SER A 294 -2.69 23.47 0.96
C SER A 294 -2.31 22.50 2.09
N GLY A 295 -2.17 21.20 1.80
CA GLY A 295 -1.58 20.20 2.68
C GLY A 295 -0.20 20.62 3.25
N ASP A 296 0.54 21.44 2.51
CA ASP A 296 1.84 22.00 2.94
C ASP A 296 1.73 22.87 4.20
N LYS A 297 0.58 23.52 4.40
CA LYS A 297 0.36 24.43 5.54
C LYS A 297 0.18 23.69 6.87
N PHE A 298 -0.01 22.37 6.84
CA PHE A 298 0.00 21.52 8.04
C PHE A 298 1.41 21.18 8.51
N LYS A 299 2.44 21.33 7.66
CA LYS A 299 3.77 20.80 7.92
C LYS A 299 4.53 21.71 8.90
N TYR A 300 5.00 21.16 10.02
CA TYR A 300 5.77 21.89 11.03
C TYR A 300 7.27 21.57 10.98
N PHE A 301 7.65 20.40 10.45
CA PHE A 301 9.05 20.01 10.32
C PHE A 301 9.27 19.12 9.10
N THR A 302 9.99 19.62 8.10
CA THR A 302 10.19 18.92 6.81
C THR A 302 8.84 18.59 6.15
N ILE A 303 8.49 17.31 6.09
CA ILE A 303 7.24 16.78 5.54
C ILE A 303 6.25 16.32 6.62
N ASP A 304 6.58 16.53 7.91
CA ASP A 304 5.78 16.11 9.05
C ASP A 304 4.77 17.18 9.51
N PRO A 305 3.54 16.79 9.90
CA PRO A 305 3.05 15.42 9.99
C PRO A 305 2.85 14.82 8.59
N LEU A 306 3.42 13.64 8.34
CA LEU A 306 3.44 13.02 7.01
C LEU A 306 2.01 12.75 6.51
N THR A 307 1.21 12.09 7.34
CA THR A 307 -0.19 11.77 7.10
C THR A 307 -1.09 12.75 7.85
N VAL A 308 -1.87 13.54 7.12
CA VAL A 308 -2.84 14.50 7.68
C VAL A 308 -4.25 13.94 7.60
N TYR A 309 -4.63 13.49 6.40
CA TYR A 309 -5.93 12.87 6.15
C TYR A 309 -5.78 11.36 6.29
N LEU A 310 -6.52 10.80 7.23
CA LEU A 310 -6.50 9.38 7.61
C LEU A 310 -7.92 8.81 7.50
N PRO A 311 -8.08 7.49 7.55
CA PRO A 311 -9.40 6.88 7.73
C PRO A 311 -10.22 7.53 8.86
N SER A 312 -11.55 7.53 8.75
CA SER A 312 -12.50 8.11 9.70
C SER A 312 -13.31 7.05 10.42
N ILE A 313 -13.67 7.33 11.67
CA ILE A 313 -14.81 6.70 12.31
C ILE A 313 -16.08 7.40 11.83
N GLU A 314 -16.95 6.64 11.17
CA GLU A 314 -18.21 7.11 10.60
C GLU A 314 -19.41 6.71 11.47
N LYS A 315 -20.49 7.49 11.35
CA LYS A 315 -21.78 7.13 11.94
C LYS A 315 -22.69 6.58 10.86
N LYS A 316 -23.48 5.57 11.24
CA LYS A 316 -24.60 5.11 10.43
C LYS A 316 -25.77 6.08 10.60
N THR A 317 -26.18 6.71 9.52
CA THR A 317 -27.29 7.67 9.45
C THR A 317 -28.14 7.37 8.21
N GLU A 318 -29.20 8.14 7.98
CA GLU A 318 -29.98 8.05 6.74
C GLU A 318 -29.15 8.51 5.52
N ALA A 319 -28.31 9.54 5.69
CA ALA A 319 -27.44 10.06 4.64
C ALA A 319 -26.13 9.25 4.46
N ASN A 320 -25.74 8.47 5.47
CA ASN A 320 -24.62 7.53 5.43
C ASN A 320 -25.10 6.12 5.88
N PRO A 321 -25.88 5.41 5.04
CA PRO A 321 -26.43 4.11 5.42
C PRO A 321 -25.36 3.02 5.48
N ASN A 322 -24.23 3.23 4.81
CA ASN A 322 -23.16 2.25 4.59
C ASN A 322 -21.79 2.80 5.04
N PRO A 323 -21.62 3.18 6.32
CA PRO A 323 -20.32 3.63 6.82
C PRO A 323 -19.27 2.53 6.62
N PHE A 324 -18.06 2.90 6.23
CA PHE A 324 -16.97 1.95 6.00
C PHE A 324 -16.40 1.41 7.33
N LEU A 325 -16.17 2.30 8.30
CA LEU A 325 -15.76 1.96 9.68
C LEU A 325 -16.65 2.70 10.68
N THR A 326 -17.15 2.01 11.70
CA THR A 326 -18.03 2.60 12.73
C THR A 326 -17.40 2.65 14.12
N LYS A 327 -16.22 2.06 14.29
CA LYS A 327 -15.46 2.02 15.56
C LYS A 327 -13.98 1.77 15.28
N GLU A 328 -13.17 1.87 16.33
CA GLU A 328 -11.73 1.67 16.21
C GLU A 328 -11.40 0.23 15.77
N PRO A 329 -10.37 0.01 14.94
CA PRO A 329 -9.97 -1.32 14.44
C PRO A 329 -9.76 -2.34 15.54
N ILE A 330 -9.19 -1.91 16.65
CA ILE A 330 -8.96 -2.74 17.83
C ILE A 330 -10.27 -3.26 18.43
N ASP A 331 -11.35 -2.49 18.44
CA ASP A 331 -12.65 -2.94 18.94
C ASP A 331 -13.25 -4.03 18.04
N TYR A 332 -13.06 -3.94 16.72
CA TYR A 332 -13.43 -5.05 15.82
C TYR A 332 -12.67 -6.32 16.16
N ILE A 333 -11.35 -6.23 16.38
CA ILE A 333 -10.51 -7.38 16.73
C ILE A 333 -10.96 -7.98 18.07
N LEU A 334 -11.08 -7.15 19.11
CA LEU A 334 -11.45 -7.61 20.46
C LEU A 334 -12.83 -8.25 20.52
N ASN A 335 -13.77 -7.84 19.67
CA ASN A 335 -15.10 -8.44 19.57
C ASN A 335 -15.17 -9.63 18.60
N GLY A 336 -14.07 -10.00 17.93
CA GLY A 336 -14.08 -11.08 16.93
C GLY A 336 -14.84 -10.71 15.64
N GLU A 337 -15.03 -9.42 15.38
CA GLU A 337 -15.80 -8.89 14.25
C GLU A 337 -14.90 -8.63 13.03
N PHE A 338 -14.25 -9.68 12.55
CA PHE A 338 -13.41 -9.63 11.36
C PHE A 338 -13.59 -10.88 10.49
N GLN A 339 -13.22 -10.78 9.22
CA GLN A 339 -13.19 -11.92 8.31
C GLN A 339 -12.05 -12.88 8.68
N ASN A 340 -12.38 -14.14 8.94
CA ASN A 340 -11.41 -15.21 9.25
C ASN A 340 -11.04 -15.96 7.96
N ILE A 341 -10.04 -15.45 7.26
CA ILE A 341 -9.57 -15.95 5.95
C ILE A 341 -8.06 -16.17 6.00
N PRO A 342 -7.46 -17.04 5.16
CA PRO A 342 -6.00 -17.13 5.07
C PRO A 342 -5.35 -15.75 4.91
N TRP A 343 -4.37 -15.43 5.75
CA TRP A 343 -3.73 -14.12 5.79
C TRP A 343 -2.22 -14.20 5.99
N ILE A 344 -1.46 -13.56 5.10
CA ILE A 344 -0.02 -13.33 5.28
C ILE A 344 0.20 -11.92 5.82
N LEU A 345 1.01 -11.81 6.87
CA LEU A 345 1.49 -10.56 7.46
C LEU A 345 3.01 -10.50 7.31
N GLY A 346 3.57 -9.32 7.08
CA GLY A 346 5.03 -9.18 7.17
C GLY A 346 5.53 -7.77 7.05
N THR A 347 6.84 -7.63 7.09
CA THR A 347 7.57 -6.36 7.16
C THR A 347 8.97 -6.56 6.61
N VAL A 348 9.68 -5.47 6.31
CA VAL A 348 11.13 -5.51 6.05
C VAL A 348 11.94 -5.29 7.33
N SER A 349 13.26 -5.58 7.31
CA SER A 349 14.08 -5.42 8.53
C SER A 349 14.24 -3.98 9.01
N ASP A 350 14.33 -3.01 8.10
CA ASP A 350 14.71 -1.62 8.39
C ASP A 350 13.68 -0.63 7.84
N GLU A 351 12.40 -0.89 8.13
CA GLU A 351 11.25 -0.05 7.75
C GLU A 351 11.49 1.45 7.98
N GLY A 352 12.08 1.79 9.13
CA GLY A 352 12.33 3.16 9.55
C GLY A 352 13.23 3.97 8.63
N ILE A 353 13.90 3.33 7.66
CA ILE A 353 14.65 4.01 6.61
C ILE A 353 13.75 5.00 5.83
N ILE A 354 12.44 4.75 5.72
CA ILE A 354 11.48 5.68 5.07
C ILE A 354 11.55 7.10 5.62
N ARG A 355 11.85 7.28 6.92
CA ARG A 355 12.07 8.61 7.52
C ARG A 355 13.53 8.88 7.81
N ALA A 356 14.26 7.90 8.34
CA ALA A 356 15.65 8.07 8.75
C ALA A 356 16.55 8.47 7.56
N ALA A 357 16.29 7.99 6.34
CA ALA A 357 17.09 8.34 5.16
C ALA A 357 17.11 9.86 4.92
N ALA A 358 15.95 10.51 4.83
CA ALA A 358 15.86 11.96 4.66
C ALA A 358 16.42 12.73 5.86
N LEU A 359 16.00 12.35 7.07
CA LEU A 359 16.38 13.04 8.30
C LEU A 359 17.89 13.04 8.54
N LEU A 360 18.57 11.97 8.13
CA LEU A 360 20.00 11.80 8.36
C LEU A 360 20.86 12.19 7.17
N SER A 361 20.39 12.04 5.93
CA SER A 361 21.23 12.35 4.76
C SER A 361 21.27 13.85 4.47
N GLN A 362 20.18 14.57 4.69
CA GLN A 362 20.09 16.02 4.47
C GLN A 362 20.75 16.81 5.61
N SER A 363 21.89 17.43 5.35
CA SER A 363 22.71 18.09 6.40
C SER A 363 21.97 19.17 7.18
N GLU A 364 21.22 20.06 6.53
CA GLU A 364 20.48 21.13 7.21
C GLU A 364 19.30 20.60 8.03
N THR A 365 18.56 19.62 7.50
CA THR A 365 17.51 18.92 8.23
C THR A 365 18.06 18.24 9.48
N ARG A 366 19.18 17.52 9.34
CA ARG A 366 19.87 16.84 10.44
C ARG A 366 20.34 17.82 11.52
N LYS A 367 20.96 18.95 11.14
CA LYS A 367 21.40 19.99 12.08
C LYS A 367 20.22 20.53 12.89
N LYS A 368 19.09 20.83 12.23
CA LYS A 368 17.87 21.30 12.90
C LYS A 368 17.28 20.25 13.83
N LEU A 369 17.20 18.99 13.38
CA LEU A 369 16.76 17.86 14.20
C LEU A 369 17.60 17.74 15.47
N ASN A 370 18.92 17.71 15.35
CA ASN A 370 19.82 17.55 16.49
C ASN A 370 19.76 18.76 17.44
N LYS A 371 19.60 19.98 16.93
CA LYS A 371 19.44 21.18 17.76
C LYS A 371 18.17 21.15 18.61
N HIS A 372 17.08 20.61 18.09
CA HIS A 372 15.76 20.59 18.72
C HIS A 372 15.28 19.17 19.04
N PHE A 373 16.21 18.25 19.33
CA PHE A 373 15.93 16.80 19.34
C PHE A 373 14.83 16.40 20.33
N ASN A 374 14.89 16.91 21.57
CA ASN A 374 13.90 16.59 22.62
C ASN A 374 12.55 17.29 22.42
N GLU A 375 12.47 18.25 21.52
CA GLU A 375 11.24 18.95 21.16
C GLU A 375 10.58 18.25 19.95
N LEU A 376 11.37 17.97 18.91
CA LEU A 376 10.87 17.42 17.65
C LEU A 376 10.56 15.93 17.72
N MET A 377 11.44 15.11 18.30
CA MET A 377 11.27 13.66 18.25
C MET A 377 10.00 13.14 18.94
N PRO A 378 9.55 13.65 20.11
CA PRO A 378 8.26 13.26 20.67
C PRO A 378 7.09 13.49 19.71
N ASN A 379 7.11 14.61 18.97
CA ASN A 379 6.08 14.95 17.99
C ASN A 379 6.19 14.06 16.75
N LEU A 380 7.41 13.79 16.26
CA LEU A 380 7.65 12.90 15.13
C LEU A 380 7.26 11.44 15.42
N MET A 381 7.34 11.01 16.69
CA MET A 381 6.85 9.71 17.16
C MET A 381 5.35 9.72 17.48
N ALA A 382 4.68 10.85 17.25
CA ALA A 382 3.27 11.11 17.53
C ALA A 382 2.86 10.69 18.94
N LEU A 383 3.71 10.95 19.95
CA LEU A 383 3.43 10.57 21.34
C LEU A 383 2.18 11.28 21.89
N PHE A 384 1.83 12.45 21.35
CA PHE A 384 0.60 13.16 21.72
C PHE A 384 -0.68 12.36 21.41
N MET A 385 -0.63 11.38 20.49
CA MET A 385 -1.76 10.49 20.18
C MET A 385 -1.86 9.29 21.15
N SER A 386 -0.82 9.08 21.97
CA SER A 386 -0.61 7.83 22.69
C SER A 386 -0.37 7.98 24.19
N THR A 387 -0.06 9.19 24.66
CA THR A 387 0.14 9.46 26.08
C THR A 387 -0.35 10.87 26.44
N PRO A 388 -0.89 11.08 27.66
CA PRO A 388 -1.23 12.40 28.15
C PRO A 388 -0.06 13.37 28.07
N LYS A 389 -0.36 14.64 27.81
CA LYS A 389 0.62 15.71 27.55
C LYS A 389 1.71 15.82 28.62
N GLU A 390 1.32 15.66 29.88
CA GLU A 390 2.20 15.79 31.06
C GLU A 390 3.21 14.65 31.15
N LYS A 391 2.91 13.50 30.51
CA LYS A 391 3.75 12.30 30.52
C LYS A 391 4.62 12.15 29.28
N ILE A 392 4.37 12.93 28.21
CA ILE A 392 5.11 12.84 26.93
C ILE A 392 6.62 12.86 27.14
N GLN A 393 7.13 13.83 27.91
CA GLN A 393 8.58 13.97 28.11
C GLN A 393 9.18 12.83 28.95
N VAL A 394 8.43 12.28 29.89
CA VAL A 394 8.85 11.12 30.69
C VAL A 394 8.93 9.86 29.82
N VAL A 395 7.94 9.65 28.95
CA VAL A 395 7.93 8.54 27.99
C VAL A 395 9.04 8.70 26.96
N TRP A 396 9.19 9.91 26.40
CA TRP A 396 10.26 10.22 25.46
C TRP A 396 11.65 9.96 26.06
N LYS A 397 11.89 10.36 27.32
CA LYS A 397 13.15 10.06 28.01
C LYS A 397 13.46 8.56 27.99
N LYS A 398 12.48 7.69 28.30
CA LYS A 398 12.66 6.23 28.26
C LYS A 398 13.02 5.73 26.86
N ILE A 399 12.32 6.22 25.83
CA ILE A 399 12.59 5.89 24.42
C ILE A 399 14.00 6.33 24.03
N ARG A 400 14.36 7.58 24.36
CA ARG A 400 15.66 8.12 24.04
C ARG A 400 16.79 7.37 24.73
N ASP A 401 16.62 7.06 26.01
CA ASP A 401 17.62 6.31 26.78
C ASP A 401 17.81 4.89 26.18
N TYR A 402 16.76 4.27 25.64
CA TYR A 402 16.83 2.95 25.00
C TYR A 402 17.48 2.96 23.61
N TYR A 403 17.07 3.88 22.72
CA TYR A 403 17.52 3.89 21.32
C TYR A 403 18.78 4.72 21.05
N PHE A 404 19.07 5.69 21.92
CA PHE A 404 20.15 6.65 21.73
C PHE A 404 21.11 6.70 22.93
N GLU A 405 21.02 5.77 23.88
CA GLU A 405 21.89 5.73 25.06
C GLU A 405 21.87 7.07 25.84
N GLY A 406 20.71 7.74 25.85
CA GLY A 406 20.49 9.03 26.52
C GLY A 406 20.98 10.26 25.73
N GLN A 407 21.57 10.07 24.56
CA GLN A 407 22.03 11.16 23.70
C GLN A 407 20.86 11.97 23.13
N ASN A 408 21.05 13.29 23.03
CA ASN A 408 20.06 14.23 22.51
C ASN A 408 20.30 14.59 21.04
N SER A 409 20.88 13.68 20.28
CA SER A 409 21.20 13.88 18.86
C SER A 409 21.49 12.55 18.19
N VAL A 410 21.39 12.53 16.87
CA VAL A 410 21.86 11.39 16.05
C VAL A 410 23.20 11.74 15.43
N ASP A 411 24.22 10.94 15.73
CA ASP A 411 25.56 11.05 15.18
C ASP A 411 25.71 10.14 13.96
N VAL A 412 25.85 10.75 12.78
CA VAL A 412 26.01 10.02 11.51
C VAL A 412 27.38 9.38 11.32
N ASN A 413 28.33 9.63 12.22
CA ASN A 413 29.61 8.90 12.25
C ASN A 413 29.53 7.67 13.17
N ASN A 414 28.44 7.49 13.92
CA ASN A 414 28.22 6.34 14.79
C ASN A 414 27.10 5.46 14.22
N SER A 415 27.47 4.29 13.70
CA SER A 415 26.53 3.34 13.10
C SER A 415 25.41 2.89 14.06
N LYS A 416 25.69 2.80 15.37
CA LYS A 416 24.67 2.49 16.38
C LYS A 416 23.65 3.61 16.53
N SER A 417 24.09 4.87 16.45
CA SER A 417 23.21 6.04 16.54
C SER A 417 22.25 6.11 15.34
N ILE A 418 22.77 5.87 14.13
CA ILE A 418 21.97 5.75 12.91
C ILE A 418 20.96 4.61 13.02
N GLN A 419 21.44 3.41 13.37
CA GLN A 419 20.58 2.24 13.52
C GLN A 419 19.53 2.45 14.64
N GLY A 420 19.87 3.19 15.69
CA GLY A 420 18.93 3.57 16.76
C GLY A 420 17.73 4.35 16.22
N LEU A 421 17.95 5.33 15.34
CA LEU A 421 16.85 6.07 14.70
C LEU A 421 16.02 5.19 13.76
N ILE A 422 16.69 4.37 12.94
CA ILE A 422 16.03 3.41 12.04
C ILE A 422 15.14 2.47 12.87
N ASN A 423 15.71 1.86 13.91
CA ASN A 423 15.01 0.92 14.78
C ASN A 423 13.82 1.57 15.49
N LEU A 424 13.97 2.80 15.99
CA LEU A 424 12.88 3.54 16.61
C LEU A 424 11.70 3.71 15.65
N TYR A 425 11.93 4.19 14.42
CA TYR A 425 10.86 4.31 13.43
C TYR A 425 10.31 2.94 12.99
N THR A 426 11.18 1.94 12.79
CA THR A 426 10.77 0.57 12.46
C THR A 426 9.80 0.02 13.49
N ASP A 427 10.14 0.12 14.78
CA ASP A 427 9.32 -0.45 15.83
C ASP A 427 8.04 0.35 16.03
N ARG A 428 8.16 1.68 16.17
CA ARG A 428 7.04 2.57 16.48
C ARG A 428 5.97 2.58 15.37
N SER A 429 6.40 2.58 14.11
CA SER A 429 5.52 2.85 12.98
C SER A 429 5.02 1.57 12.30
N PHE A 430 5.74 0.44 12.41
CA PHE A 430 5.47 -0.75 11.61
C PHE A 430 5.53 -2.04 12.42
N ALA A 431 6.71 -2.41 12.91
CA ALA A 431 6.97 -3.77 13.36
C ALA A 431 6.19 -4.14 14.64
N TYR A 432 6.07 -3.20 15.60
CA TYR A 432 5.37 -3.48 16.85
C TYR A 432 3.84 -3.58 16.65
N THR A 433 3.25 -2.68 15.87
CA THR A 433 1.80 -2.70 15.59
C THR A 433 1.40 -3.89 14.73
N LEU A 434 2.26 -4.31 13.79
CA LEU A 434 2.10 -5.54 13.02
C LEU A 434 2.13 -6.79 13.93
N PHE A 435 3.07 -6.83 14.87
CA PHE A 435 3.14 -7.88 15.89
C PHE A 435 1.89 -7.93 16.76
N GLN A 436 1.45 -6.78 17.29
CA GLN A 436 0.22 -6.68 18.08
C GLN A 436 -1.00 -7.14 17.27
N THR A 437 -1.07 -6.78 15.99
CA THR A 437 -2.15 -7.22 15.09
C THR A 437 -2.19 -8.74 14.99
N ALA A 438 -1.06 -9.39 14.68
CA ALA A 438 -0.99 -10.85 14.60
C ALA A 438 -1.37 -11.51 15.93
N HIS A 439 -0.85 -10.98 17.04
CA HIS A 439 -1.13 -11.48 18.39
C HIS A 439 -2.62 -11.45 18.74
N LEU A 440 -3.27 -10.30 18.57
CA LEU A 440 -4.66 -10.10 18.93
C LEU A 440 -5.62 -10.92 18.05
N HIS A 441 -5.32 -11.05 16.75
CA HIS A 441 -6.07 -11.91 15.84
C HIS A 441 -5.99 -13.39 16.25
N LEU A 442 -4.80 -13.90 16.61
CA LEU A 442 -4.63 -15.28 17.10
C LEU A 442 -5.42 -15.52 18.37
N GLN A 443 -5.37 -14.59 19.32
CA GLN A 443 -6.14 -14.67 20.57
C GLN A 443 -7.65 -14.69 20.34
N LYS A 444 -8.11 -14.12 19.21
CA LYS A 444 -9.52 -14.07 18.81
C LYS A 444 -9.90 -15.16 17.80
N GLY A 445 -9.06 -16.19 17.64
CA GLY A 445 -9.38 -17.40 16.89
C GLY A 445 -9.07 -17.35 15.39
N HIS A 446 -8.28 -16.38 14.93
CA HIS A 446 -7.80 -16.33 13.56
C HIS A 446 -6.59 -17.27 13.38
N LYS A 447 -6.83 -18.50 12.92
CA LYS A 447 -5.83 -19.59 12.94
C LYS A 447 -5.01 -19.74 11.65
N GLN A 448 -5.32 -18.96 10.62
CA GLN A 448 -4.76 -19.12 9.27
C GLN A 448 -3.80 -17.97 8.93
N LEU A 449 -2.84 -17.73 9.82
CA LEU A 449 -1.90 -16.63 9.70
C LEU A 449 -0.49 -17.12 9.35
N TRP A 450 0.19 -16.41 8.48
CA TRP A 450 1.63 -16.55 8.25
C TRP A 450 2.31 -15.22 8.53
N PHE A 451 3.56 -15.28 9.01
CA PHE A 451 4.37 -14.09 9.25
C PHE A 451 5.68 -14.19 8.48
N TYR A 452 6.11 -13.10 7.83
CA TYR A 452 7.45 -12.99 7.24
C TYR A 452 8.20 -11.76 7.69
N ASN A 453 9.52 -11.84 7.57
CA ASN A 453 10.44 -10.72 7.70
C ASN A 453 11.38 -10.72 6.49
N PHE A 454 11.34 -9.65 5.70
CA PHE A 454 12.14 -9.51 4.50
C PHE A 454 13.44 -8.74 4.81
N ARG A 455 14.58 -9.40 4.63
CA ARG A 455 15.93 -8.92 4.98
C ARG A 455 16.93 -9.06 3.82
N TYR A 456 16.46 -9.40 2.63
CA TYR A 456 17.33 -9.51 1.48
C TYR A 456 17.76 -8.11 1.00
N LYS A 457 19.07 -7.87 0.95
CA LYS A 457 19.63 -6.61 0.45
C LYS A 457 19.79 -6.68 -1.07
N GLY A 458 18.97 -5.93 -1.79
CA GLY A 458 18.99 -5.83 -3.25
C GLY A 458 20.01 -4.87 -3.83
N GLN A 459 20.18 -4.93 -5.15
CA GLN A 459 20.97 -3.93 -5.88
C GLN A 459 20.33 -2.53 -5.83
N TYR A 460 19.00 -2.47 -5.80
CA TYR A 460 18.22 -1.24 -5.73
C TYR A 460 17.45 -1.16 -4.41
N SER A 461 17.11 0.06 -4.01
CA SER A 461 16.36 0.31 -2.78
C SER A 461 15.60 1.63 -2.84
N TYR A 462 14.37 1.63 -2.32
CA TYR A 462 13.54 2.81 -2.10
C TYR A 462 14.19 3.83 -1.17
N ARG A 463 15.20 3.45 -0.38
CA ARG A 463 16.06 4.38 0.37
C ARG A 463 16.56 5.53 -0.49
N GLN A 464 16.91 5.26 -1.75
CA GLN A 464 17.45 6.27 -2.67
C GLN A 464 16.41 7.37 -2.96
N LEU A 465 15.14 6.99 -3.05
CA LEU A 465 14.03 7.93 -3.26
C LEU A 465 13.70 8.67 -1.97
N PHE A 466 13.60 7.93 -0.85
CA PHE A 466 13.24 8.47 0.46
C PHE A 466 14.30 9.38 1.08
N ALA A 467 15.57 9.27 0.68
CA ALA A 467 16.59 10.23 1.09
C ALA A 467 16.26 11.65 0.61
N ALA A 468 15.58 11.76 -0.55
CA ALA A 468 15.16 13.03 -1.16
C ALA A 468 16.33 14.04 -1.31
N THR A 469 17.56 13.54 -1.46
CA THR A 469 18.78 14.33 -1.62
C THR A 469 19.86 13.51 -2.31
N SER A 470 20.82 14.19 -2.94
CA SER A 470 22.07 13.60 -3.43
C SER A 470 23.17 13.57 -2.36
N GLU A 471 22.98 14.25 -1.22
CA GLU A 471 23.87 14.12 -0.07
C GLU A 471 23.87 12.68 0.44
N ASN A 472 25.03 12.21 0.90
CA ASN A 472 25.15 10.86 1.42
C ASN A 472 25.95 10.85 2.72
N ILE A 473 25.65 9.86 3.55
CA ILE A 473 26.41 9.55 4.75
C ILE A 473 27.06 8.18 4.57
N ASN A 474 28.25 8.00 5.14
CA ASN A 474 28.96 6.73 5.08
C ASN A 474 28.33 5.73 6.06
N TYR A 475 27.32 4.99 5.59
CA TYR A 475 26.61 4.00 6.38
C TYR A 475 26.13 2.86 5.48
N GLU A 476 26.28 1.63 5.95
CA GLU A 476 25.77 0.45 5.25
C GLU A 476 24.27 0.29 5.55
N TRP A 477 23.45 0.88 4.69
CA TRP A 477 21.99 0.80 4.80
C TRP A 477 21.48 -0.64 4.74
N GLY A 478 20.39 -0.89 5.48
CA GLY A 478 19.65 -2.13 5.50
C GLY A 478 18.55 -2.18 4.43
N VAL A 479 17.49 -2.92 4.71
CA VAL A 479 16.36 -3.11 3.78
C VAL A 479 15.25 -2.13 4.09
N SER A 480 14.99 -1.21 3.17
CA SER A 480 14.04 -0.10 3.33
C SER A 480 12.60 -0.55 3.13
N HIS A 481 11.68 0.22 3.72
CA HIS A 481 10.25 0.12 3.41
C HIS A 481 10.03 0.10 1.89
N CYS A 482 9.13 -0.75 1.40
CA CYS A 482 8.84 -1.00 -0.01
C CYS A 482 9.92 -1.75 -0.81
N ASP A 483 11.10 -2.08 -0.26
CA ASP A 483 12.14 -2.79 -1.04
C ASP A 483 11.66 -4.16 -1.53
N GLU A 484 10.73 -4.82 -0.83
CA GLU A 484 10.13 -6.08 -1.26
C GLU A 484 9.32 -5.95 -2.57
N LEU A 485 8.79 -4.76 -2.87
CA LEU A 485 8.00 -4.52 -4.08
C LEU A 485 8.83 -4.63 -5.36
N LEU A 486 10.14 -4.35 -5.28
CA LEU A 486 11.07 -4.45 -6.41
C LEU A 486 11.14 -5.86 -7.01
N TYR A 487 10.75 -6.86 -6.22
CA TYR A 487 10.78 -8.28 -6.58
C TYR A 487 9.40 -8.81 -6.96
N LEU A 488 8.33 -8.05 -6.67
CA LEU A 488 6.96 -8.37 -7.04
C LEU A 488 6.53 -7.65 -8.32
N PHE A 489 7.00 -6.43 -8.53
CA PHE A 489 6.63 -5.59 -9.67
C PHE A 489 7.85 -5.05 -10.39
N LYS A 490 7.71 -4.90 -11.71
CA LYS A 490 8.66 -4.11 -12.50
C LYS A 490 8.32 -2.63 -12.36
N SER A 491 9.19 -1.85 -11.72
CA SER A 491 8.96 -0.41 -11.48
C SER A 491 9.87 0.46 -12.35
N SER A 492 9.71 0.36 -13.67
CA SER A 492 10.59 1.00 -14.66
C SER A 492 10.63 2.53 -14.59
N GLU A 493 9.61 3.16 -14.00
CA GLU A 493 9.57 4.60 -13.80
C GLU A 493 10.63 5.09 -12.79
N ILE A 494 10.98 4.26 -11.81
CA ILE A 494 11.80 4.64 -10.66
C ILE A 494 13.06 3.79 -10.49
N PHE A 495 13.11 2.58 -11.06
CA PHE A 495 14.26 1.69 -10.97
C PHE A 495 14.58 1.02 -12.31
N PRO A 496 15.87 0.74 -12.59
CA PRO A 496 16.25 -0.11 -13.71
C PRO A 496 15.75 -1.55 -13.55
N ASP A 497 15.67 -2.26 -14.68
CA ASP A 497 15.33 -3.68 -14.71
C ASP A 497 16.33 -4.52 -13.89
N LEU A 498 15.81 -5.50 -13.15
CA LEU A 498 16.63 -6.46 -12.41
C LEU A 498 17.48 -7.30 -13.38
N LYS A 499 18.79 -7.31 -13.16
CA LYS A 499 19.76 -8.11 -13.94
C LYS A 499 20.61 -9.03 -13.08
N ASN A 500 20.74 -8.73 -11.79
CA ASN A 500 21.55 -9.53 -10.88
C ASN A 500 20.88 -10.91 -10.66
N PRO A 501 21.63 -12.02 -10.76
CA PRO A 501 21.07 -13.37 -10.59
C PRO A 501 20.38 -13.62 -9.24
N ASN A 502 20.91 -13.07 -8.14
CA ASN A 502 20.29 -13.21 -6.83
C ASN A 502 18.98 -12.41 -6.76
N ASP A 503 18.94 -11.19 -7.30
CA ASP A 503 17.70 -10.38 -7.33
C ASP A 503 16.61 -11.07 -8.17
N LEU A 504 17.00 -11.66 -9.32
CA LEU A 504 16.09 -12.44 -10.16
C LEU A 504 15.56 -13.68 -9.42
N SER A 505 16.42 -14.39 -8.70
CA SER A 505 16.04 -15.56 -7.89
C SER A 505 15.10 -15.19 -6.73
N VAL A 506 15.35 -14.07 -6.05
CA VAL A 506 14.45 -13.54 -5.01
C VAL A 506 13.09 -13.14 -5.59
N SER A 507 13.07 -12.54 -6.77
CA SER A 507 11.82 -12.22 -7.46
C SER A 507 11.05 -13.49 -7.86
N GLU A 508 11.69 -14.48 -8.47
CA GLU A 508 11.05 -15.75 -8.78
C GLU A 508 10.49 -16.45 -7.53
N MET A 509 11.25 -16.42 -6.44
CA MET A 509 10.84 -16.95 -5.14
C MET A 509 9.60 -16.24 -4.58
N LEU A 510 9.60 -14.91 -4.48
CA LEU A 510 8.48 -14.15 -3.93
C LEU A 510 7.22 -14.34 -4.77
N ILE A 511 7.33 -14.19 -6.10
CA ILE A 511 6.22 -14.43 -7.02
C ILE A 511 5.67 -15.84 -6.86
N THR A 512 6.52 -16.85 -6.70
CA THR A 512 6.08 -18.24 -6.49
C THR A 512 5.31 -18.40 -5.18
N LEU A 513 5.81 -17.85 -4.06
CA LEU A 513 5.13 -17.95 -2.76
C LEU A 513 3.78 -17.20 -2.76
N TRP A 514 3.73 -16.00 -3.33
CA TRP A 514 2.52 -15.17 -3.40
C TRP A 514 1.46 -15.80 -4.30
N THR A 515 1.84 -16.29 -5.48
CA THR A 515 0.90 -16.93 -6.42
C THR A 515 0.46 -18.31 -5.96
N ASN A 516 1.30 -19.06 -5.24
CA ASN A 516 0.88 -20.27 -4.54
C ASN A 516 -0.17 -19.95 -3.48
N PHE A 517 0.06 -18.92 -2.67
CA PHE A 517 -0.91 -18.52 -1.66
C PHE A 517 -2.26 -18.12 -2.29
N ALA A 518 -2.25 -17.38 -3.40
CA ALA A 518 -3.47 -17.03 -4.12
C ALA A 518 -4.19 -18.26 -4.70
N SER A 519 -3.43 -19.24 -5.19
CA SER A 519 -3.98 -20.45 -5.82
C SER A 519 -4.56 -21.46 -4.82
N TYR A 520 -3.87 -21.61 -3.68
CA TYR A 520 -4.06 -22.74 -2.75
C TYR A 520 -4.44 -22.32 -1.32
N GLY A 521 -4.34 -21.04 -0.98
CA GLY A 521 -4.48 -20.55 0.41
C GLY A 521 -3.31 -20.96 1.33
N ASP A 522 -2.21 -21.44 0.75
CA ASP A 522 -0.98 -21.82 1.45
C ASP A 522 0.21 -21.44 0.55
N PRO A 523 1.23 -20.69 1.05
CA PRO A 523 2.38 -20.28 0.24
C PRO A 523 3.29 -21.47 -0.15
N THR A 524 3.17 -22.60 0.55
CA THR A 524 3.98 -23.82 0.37
C THR A 524 3.10 -25.07 0.38
N PRO A 525 2.22 -25.25 -0.63
CA PRO A 525 1.29 -26.37 -0.70
C PRO A 525 2.02 -27.71 -0.92
N SER A 526 1.50 -28.80 -0.36
CA SER A 526 2.17 -30.12 -0.36
C SER A 526 2.40 -30.72 -1.76
N ASN A 527 1.52 -30.42 -2.73
CA ASN A 527 1.57 -30.98 -4.09
C ASN A 527 2.28 -30.05 -5.11
N ASN A 528 2.75 -28.88 -4.66
CA ASN A 528 3.45 -27.91 -5.50
C ASN A 528 4.51 -27.19 -4.64
N SER A 529 5.47 -27.98 -4.16
CA SER A 529 6.50 -27.52 -3.23
C SER A 529 7.37 -26.46 -3.87
N SER A 530 7.49 -25.30 -3.22
CA SER A 530 8.44 -24.26 -3.61
C SER A 530 9.86 -24.85 -3.62
N PRO A 531 10.67 -24.64 -4.68
CA PRO A 531 12.05 -25.11 -4.70
C PRO A 531 12.92 -24.37 -3.66
N PHE A 532 12.41 -23.26 -3.11
CA PHE A 532 13.14 -22.39 -2.19
C PHE A 532 12.98 -22.75 -0.71
N ILE A 533 11.87 -23.38 -0.32
CA ILE A 533 11.63 -23.81 1.07
C ILE A 533 10.65 -24.98 1.13
N LYS A 534 10.96 -25.97 1.97
CA LYS A 534 10.14 -27.17 2.17
C LYS A 534 8.73 -26.85 2.69
N LYS A 535 8.63 -25.96 3.70
CA LYS A 535 7.36 -25.55 4.29
C LYS A 535 7.49 -24.20 5.01
N TRP A 536 6.52 -23.32 4.77
CA TRP A 536 6.27 -22.12 5.57
C TRP A 536 5.06 -22.38 6.47
N PHE A 537 5.32 -22.53 7.76
CA PHE A 537 4.29 -22.87 8.73
C PHE A 537 3.43 -21.66 9.11
N LYS A 538 2.12 -21.91 9.27
CA LYS A 538 1.19 -20.97 9.94
C LYS A 538 1.66 -20.69 11.36
N ILE A 539 1.34 -19.51 11.90
CA ILE A 539 1.58 -19.19 13.30
C ILE A 539 0.78 -20.16 14.18
N GLU A 540 1.42 -20.74 15.21
CA GLU A 540 0.76 -21.69 16.13
C GLU A 540 -0.08 -20.93 17.19
N GLU A 541 -1.23 -21.49 17.58
CA GLU A 541 -2.11 -20.91 18.62
C GLU A 541 -1.44 -20.83 20.01
N ASP A 542 -0.54 -21.75 20.33
CA ASP A 542 0.06 -21.90 21.66
C ASP A 542 1.20 -20.90 21.94
N VAL A 543 1.43 -19.92 21.06
CA VAL A 543 2.57 -18.97 21.14
C VAL A 543 2.52 -18.03 22.36
N PHE A 544 1.36 -17.87 22.98
CA PHE A 544 1.17 -16.89 24.07
C PHE A 544 0.67 -17.50 25.39
N LYS A 545 0.69 -18.83 25.54
CA LYS A 545 0.35 -19.48 26.81
C LYS A 545 1.54 -19.41 27.79
N PRO A 546 1.36 -18.98 29.05
CA PRO A 546 2.45 -18.83 30.03
C PRO A 546 3.27 -20.10 30.27
N GLN A 547 2.67 -21.28 30.05
CA GLN A 547 3.29 -22.58 30.33
C GLN A 547 3.95 -23.25 29.11
N ARG A 548 3.85 -22.67 27.90
CA ARG A 548 4.53 -23.17 26.69
C ARG A 548 5.17 -22.00 25.97
N ASN A 549 6.45 -21.79 26.26
CA ASN A 549 7.30 -20.71 25.79
C ASN A 549 7.59 -20.76 24.26
N LYS A 550 6.58 -20.96 23.41
CA LYS A 550 6.73 -20.96 21.95
C LYS A 550 6.64 -19.52 21.47
N LYS A 551 7.75 -18.95 21.01
CA LYS A 551 7.81 -17.56 20.52
C LYS A 551 7.11 -17.46 19.16
N LEU A 552 6.61 -16.27 18.78
CA LEU A 552 6.13 -16.01 17.42
C LEU A 552 7.20 -16.47 16.43
N HIS A 553 6.81 -17.36 15.51
CA HIS A 553 7.67 -17.79 14.42
C HIS A 553 7.29 -17.10 13.12
N PHE A 554 8.29 -16.92 12.28
CA PHE A 554 8.16 -16.19 11.02
C PHE A 554 9.14 -16.74 9.99
N LEU A 555 8.81 -16.56 8.71
CA LEU A 555 9.74 -16.82 7.63
C LEU A 555 10.70 -15.64 7.50
N ASN A 556 11.97 -15.86 7.77
CA ASN A 556 13.03 -14.90 7.53
C ASN A 556 13.58 -15.11 6.11
N ILE A 557 13.47 -14.08 5.26
CA ILE A 557 13.97 -14.08 3.88
C ILE A 557 15.19 -13.18 3.84
N SER A 558 16.39 -13.76 3.75
CA SER A 558 17.65 -13.02 3.89
C SER A 558 18.63 -13.33 2.76
N GLY A 559 19.68 -12.51 2.64
CA GLY A 559 20.72 -12.64 1.63
C GLY A 559 21.16 -11.28 1.11
N SER A 560 21.98 -11.27 0.07
CA SER A 560 22.48 -10.06 -0.56
C SER A 560 22.80 -10.27 -2.03
N TYR A 561 22.50 -9.27 -2.85
CA TYR A 561 22.90 -9.24 -4.26
C TYR A 561 24.43 -9.30 -4.47
N LYS A 562 25.21 -8.95 -3.44
CA LYS A 562 26.68 -8.90 -3.48
C LYS A 562 27.36 -10.24 -3.21
N VAL A 563 26.64 -11.21 -2.64
CA VAL A 563 27.20 -12.48 -2.20
C VAL A 563 26.48 -13.61 -2.93
N ASP A 564 27.22 -14.31 -3.79
CA ASP A 564 26.68 -15.42 -4.58
C ASP A 564 26.06 -16.50 -3.67
N ASN A 565 24.90 -17.01 -4.09
CA ASN A 565 24.16 -18.07 -3.38
C ASN A 565 23.85 -17.74 -1.91
N SER A 566 23.70 -16.46 -1.56
CA SER A 566 23.46 -16.04 -0.17
C SER A 566 21.99 -16.06 0.25
N ILE A 567 21.07 -16.32 -0.68
CA ILE A 567 19.62 -16.32 -0.42
C ILE A 567 19.28 -17.45 0.55
N LYS A 568 18.62 -17.11 1.67
CA LYS A 568 18.21 -18.06 2.71
C LYS A 568 16.78 -17.79 3.13
N LEU A 569 15.97 -18.85 3.12
CA LEU A 569 14.61 -18.88 3.63
C LEU A 569 14.60 -19.80 4.86
N GLN A 570 14.39 -19.23 6.03
CA GLN A 570 14.46 -19.97 7.28
C GLN A 570 13.30 -19.58 8.20
N MET A 571 12.70 -20.59 8.83
CA MET A 571 11.77 -20.33 9.91
C MET A 571 12.57 -19.94 11.15
N GLU A 572 12.27 -18.77 11.71
CA GLU A 572 12.91 -18.24 12.91
C GLU A 572 11.88 -17.97 13.99
N TYR A 573 12.35 -17.73 15.22
CA TYR A 573 11.53 -17.54 16.41
C TYR A 573 11.95 -16.29 17.17
N GLY A 574 10.98 -15.53 17.69
CA GLY A 574 11.25 -14.40 18.59
C GLY A 574 11.55 -13.10 17.86
N PHE A 575 10.61 -12.70 17.00
CA PHE A 575 10.64 -11.44 16.26
C PHE A 575 10.83 -10.24 17.21
N TYR A 576 11.98 -9.54 17.09
CA TYR A 576 12.37 -8.37 17.89
C TYR A 576 12.07 -8.39 19.40
N LYS A 577 12.18 -9.56 20.04
CA LYS A 577 11.74 -9.83 21.42
C LYS A 577 12.07 -8.72 22.43
N ASN A 578 13.33 -8.25 22.46
CA ASN A 578 13.76 -7.25 23.43
C ASN A 578 13.19 -5.85 23.15
N ARG A 579 13.04 -5.49 21.88
CA ARG A 579 12.47 -4.19 21.48
C ARG A 579 10.98 -4.16 21.76
N PHE A 580 10.25 -5.22 21.42
CA PHE A 580 8.81 -5.28 21.70
C PHE A 580 8.51 -5.33 23.19
N LYS A 581 9.29 -6.09 23.98
CA LYS A 581 9.18 -6.03 25.45
C LYS A 581 9.41 -4.61 25.98
N PHE A 582 10.32 -3.83 25.38
CA PHE A 582 10.48 -2.43 25.75
C PHE A 582 9.22 -1.62 25.46
N TRP A 583 8.64 -1.73 24.26
CA TRP A 583 7.40 -1.03 23.89
C TRP A 583 6.21 -1.43 24.77
N GLU A 584 6.01 -2.71 25.07
CA GLU A 584 4.95 -3.22 25.95
C GLU A 584 4.99 -2.57 27.35
N ASN A 585 6.19 -2.29 27.87
CA ASN A 585 6.37 -1.70 29.20
C ASN A 585 6.22 -0.16 29.24
N LEU A 586 5.97 0.48 28.09
CA LEU A 586 5.67 1.91 28.05
C LEU A 586 4.20 2.16 28.39
N PRO A 587 3.87 3.28 29.07
CA PRO A 587 2.49 3.64 29.38
C PRO A 587 1.81 4.31 28.19
N LEU A 588 1.71 3.60 27.07
CA LEU A 588 1.03 4.05 25.85
C LEU A 588 -0.40 3.48 25.84
N VAL A 589 -1.38 4.24 25.35
CA VAL A 589 -2.79 3.78 25.40
C VAL A 589 -3.12 2.66 24.43
N GLU A 590 -2.32 2.49 23.39
CA GLU A 590 -2.39 1.32 22.50
C GLU A 590 -1.76 0.05 23.08
N ASN A 591 -1.08 0.13 24.25
CA ASN A 591 -0.59 -1.05 24.94
C ASN A 591 -1.71 -1.66 25.78
N ILE A 592 -2.30 -2.73 25.27
CA ILE A 592 -3.37 -3.47 25.95
C ILE A 592 -2.71 -4.48 26.90
N ASN A 593 -2.74 -4.21 28.20
CA ASN A 593 -2.12 -5.07 29.21
C ASN A 593 -2.93 -6.35 29.50
N ASP A 594 -4.22 -6.33 29.22
CA ASP A 594 -5.12 -7.47 29.37
C ASP A 594 -6.33 -7.30 28.44
N LEU A 595 -6.77 -8.35 27.74
CA LEU A 595 -7.88 -8.30 26.77
C LEU A 595 -9.22 -7.83 27.39
N ASN A 596 -9.29 -7.76 28.72
CA ASN A 596 -10.45 -7.35 29.50
C ASN A 596 -10.47 -5.84 29.84
N GLN A 597 -9.41 -5.07 29.54
CA GLN A 597 -9.41 -3.63 29.76
C GLN A 597 -10.11 -2.92 28.61
N LYS A 598 -11.23 -2.23 28.91
CA LYS A 598 -11.88 -1.28 27.99
C LYS A 598 -10.94 -0.12 27.69
N HIS A 599 -11.00 0.36 26.44
CA HIS A 599 -10.26 1.53 25.96
C HIS A 599 -10.26 2.69 26.95
N ILE A 600 -9.07 3.22 27.23
CA ILE A 600 -8.91 4.54 27.84
C ILE A 600 -8.94 5.53 26.66
N GLU A 601 -10.06 6.24 26.50
CA GLU A 601 -10.10 7.43 25.65
C GLU A 601 -9.12 8.47 26.23
N LEU A 602 -8.24 9.03 25.37
CA LEU A 602 -7.36 10.15 25.71
C LEU A 602 -7.98 11.47 25.32
#